data_AF-A0A7R9NS10-F1
#
_entry.id   AF-A0A7R9NS10-F1
#
_cell.length_a   1.000
_cell.length_b   1.000
_cell.length_c   1.000
_cell.angle_alpha   90.00
_cell.angle_beta   90.00
_cell.angle_gamma   90.00
#
_symmetry.space_group_name_H-M   'P 1'
#
loop_
_entity.id
_entity.type
_entity.pdbx_description
1 polymer ?
#
loop_
_entity_poly.entity_id
_entity_poly.type
_entity_poly.pdbx_seq_one_letter_code
_entity_poly.pdbx_strand_id
1 'polypeptide(L)'
;QIMSLPLLPSEHVRPVFETLTENNAGAGLDNLLHYVRSTWIEGPVFQPNDWAVSMYSVRTINDVEGWYNKPNYKCQRPNLQFYLLVEVLHQEAK
;
A
#
# COMPACT_ATOMS: atom_id res chain seq x y z
N GLN A 1 -15.06 5.33 0.76
CA GLN A 1 -15.08 4.57 -0.51
C GLN A 1 -13.76 4.65 -1.27
N ILE A 2 -13.05 5.78 -1.33
CA ILE A 2 -11.70 5.84 -1.95
C ILE A 2 -10.72 4.80 -1.36
N MET A 3 -10.79 4.55 -0.06
CA MET A 3 -9.93 3.58 0.63
C MET A 3 -10.22 2.10 0.27
N SER A 4 -11.30 1.80 -0.47
CA SER A 4 -11.60 0.43 -0.90
C SER A 4 -11.08 0.11 -2.30
N LEU A 5 -10.46 1.07 -3.00
CA LEU A 5 -9.87 0.83 -4.33
C LEU A 5 -8.92 -0.39 -4.37
N PRO A 6 -8.09 -0.67 -3.35
CA PRO A 6 -7.22 -1.86 -3.35
C PRO A 6 -7.96 -3.19 -3.38
N LEU A 7 -9.24 -3.21 -3.03
CA LEU A 7 -10.05 -4.42 -3.02
C LEU A 7 -10.71 -4.71 -4.37
N LEU A 8 -10.58 -3.80 -5.34
CA LEU A 8 -11.10 -3.98 -6.68
C LEU A 8 -10.09 -4.72 -7.57
N PRO A 9 -10.55 -5.53 -8.54
CA PRO A 9 -9.69 -5.98 -9.61
C PRO A 9 -9.06 -4.77 -10.30
N SER A 10 -7.79 -4.87 -10.69
CA SER A 10 -7.01 -3.73 -11.16
C SER A 10 -7.64 -3.04 -12.38
N GLU A 11 -8.32 -3.80 -13.24
CA GLU A 11 -9.05 -3.29 -14.39
C GLU A 11 -10.24 -2.39 -14.02
N HIS A 12 -10.81 -2.58 -12.82
CA HIS A 12 -11.96 -1.81 -12.32
C HIS A 12 -11.55 -0.60 -11.47
N VAL A 13 -10.30 -0.52 -11.02
CA VAL A 13 -9.81 0.55 -10.13
C VAL A 13 -10.01 1.93 -10.75
N ARG A 14 -9.56 2.14 -11.99
CA ARG A 14 -9.64 3.44 -12.67
C ARG A 14 -11.10 3.87 -12.96
N PRO A 15 -11.95 3.03 -13.58
CA PRO A 15 -13.36 3.37 -13.80
C PRO A 15 -14.12 3.73 -12.51
N VAL A 16 -13.89 2.99 -11.42
CA VAL A 16 -14.54 3.26 -10.13
C VAL A 16 -14.00 4.55 -9.50
N PHE A 17 -12.69 4.80 -9.58
CA PHE A 17 -12.12 6.04 -9.09
C PHE A 17 -12.66 7.28 -9.81
N GLU A 18 -12.85 7.22 -11.14
CA GLU A 18 -13.45 8.31 -11.91
C GLU A 18 -14.88 8.58 -11.47
N THR A 19 -15.72 7.54 -11.37
CA THR A 19 -17.09 7.64 -10.84
C THR A 19 -17.13 8.24 -9.44
N LEU A 20 -16.21 7.83 -8.55
CA LEU A 20 -16.12 8.38 -7.19
C LEU A 20 -15.69 9.85 -7.19
N THR A 21 -14.80 10.24 -8.10
CA THR A 21 -14.35 11.63 -8.23
C THR A 21 -15.50 12.53 -8.64
N GLU A 22 -16.27 12.12 -9.65
CA GLU A 22 -17.45 12.86 -10.13
C GLU A 22 -18.52 13.00 -9.04
N ASN A 23 -18.83 11.90 -8.34
CA ASN A 23 -19.83 11.89 -7.27
C ASN A 23 -19.43 12.71 -6.03
N ASN A 24 -18.14 13.01 -5.85
CA ASN A 24 -17.62 13.77 -4.71
C ASN A 24 -17.12 15.17 -5.11
N ALA A 25 -17.49 15.66 -6.29
CA ALA A 25 -17.15 17.01 -6.72
C ALA A 25 -17.69 18.06 -5.73
N GLY A 26 -16.81 18.93 -5.21
CA GLY A 26 -17.17 19.96 -4.24
C GLY A 26 -17.35 19.49 -2.79
N ALA A 27 -17.03 18.21 -2.48
CA ALA A 27 -17.11 17.67 -1.12
C ALA A 27 -15.89 18.02 -0.23
N GLY A 28 -15.00 18.92 -0.68
CA GLY A 28 -13.76 19.27 0.03
C GLY A 28 -12.69 18.16 0.02
N LEU A 29 -12.85 17.16 -0.86
CA LEU A 29 -11.92 16.04 -1.01
C LEU A 29 -10.93 16.22 -2.17
N ASP A 30 -10.91 17.39 -2.81
CA ASP A 30 -10.15 17.65 -4.04
C ASP A 30 -8.66 17.34 -3.88
N ASN A 31 -8.06 17.72 -2.74
CA ASN A 31 -6.65 17.42 -2.46
C ASN A 31 -6.37 15.92 -2.35
N LEU A 32 -7.26 15.16 -1.70
CA LEU A 32 -7.12 13.72 -1.56
C LEU A 32 -7.31 13.03 -2.92
N LEU A 33 -8.34 13.40 -3.67
CA LEU A 33 -8.61 12.87 -5.00
C LEU A 33 -7.45 13.17 -5.95
N HIS A 34 -6.89 14.38 -5.91
CA HIS A 34 -5.72 14.74 -6.69
C HIS A 34 -4.49 13.90 -6.31
N TYR A 35 -4.23 13.72 -5.02
CA TYR A 35 -3.13 12.88 -4.54
C TYR A 35 -3.28 11.42 -5.01
N VAL A 36 -4.46 10.83 -4.82
CA VAL A 36 -4.73 9.44 -5.22
C VAL A 36 -4.58 9.29 -6.74
N ARG A 37 -5.09 10.23 -7.54
CA ARG A 37 -4.93 10.21 -8.99
C ARG A 37 -3.46 10.20 -9.39
N SER A 38 -2.70 11.21 -8.95
CA SER A 38 -1.30 11.42 -9.33
C SER A 38 -0.34 10.37 -8.81
N THR A 39 -0.64 9.76 -7.66
CA THR A 39 0.28 8.83 -6.99
C THR A 39 -0.10 7.38 -7.23
N TRP A 40 -1.38 7.02 -7.15
CA TRP A 40 -1.83 5.62 -7.13
C TRP A 40 -2.43 5.16 -8.45
N ILE A 41 -3.04 6.06 -9.22
CA ILE A 41 -3.73 5.72 -10.48
C ILE A 41 -2.84 5.97 -11.70
N GLU A 42 -2.15 7.12 -11.73
CA GLU A 42 -1.32 7.58 -12.85
C GLU A 42 0.17 7.69 -12.46
N GLY A 43 0.50 7.30 -11.23
CA GLY A 43 1.87 7.36 -10.73
C GLY A 43 2.83 6.45 -11.50
N PRO A 44 4.10 6.84 -11.64
CA PRO A 44 5.07 6.08 -12.45
C PRO A 44 5.68 4.89 -11.71
N VAL A 45 5.49 4.78 -10.39
CA VAL A 45 6.18 3.80 -9.54
C VAL A 45 5.34 2.55 -9.29
N PHE A 46 4.11 2.72 -8.81
CA PHE A 46 3.19 1.61 -8.50
C PHE A 46 1.85 1.87 -9.16
N GLN A 47 1.53 1.08 -10.18
CA GLN A 47 0.27 1.14 -10.90
C GLN A 47 -0.77 0.23 -10.24
N PRO A 48 -2.07 0.36 -10.56
CA PRO A 48 -3.12 -0.50 -9.99
C PRO A 48 -2.83 -2.00 -10.01
N ASN A 49 -2.13 -2.49 -11.04
CA ASN A 49 -1.73 -3.91 -11.12
C ASN A 49 -0.73 -4.34 -10.03
N ASP A 50 0.03 -3.41 -9.45
CA ASP A 50 1.08 -3.70 -8.48
C ASP A 50 0.54 -3.77 -7.04
N TRP A 51 -0.58 -3.08 -6.76
CA TRP A 51 -1.11 -2.92 -5.41
C TRP A 51 -2.56 -3.38 -5.22
N ALA A 52 -3.32 -3.62 -6.29
CA ALA A 52 -4.65 -4.19 -6.17
C ALA A 52 -4.56 -5.61 -5.60
N VAL A 53 -5.23 -5.84 -4.47
CA VAL A 53 -5.25 -7.11 -3.74
C VAL A 53 -6.58 -7.84 -3.88
N SER A 54 -7.39 -7.51 -4.90
CA SER A 54 -8.62 -8.24 -5.20
C SER A 54 -8.32 -9.73 -5.34
N MET A 55 -9.00 -10.53 -4.53
CA MET A 55 -8.85 -11.99 -4.43
C MET A 55 -7.59 -12.51 -3.75
N TYR A 56 -6.76 -11.64 -3.16
CA TYR A 56 -5.65 -12.05 -2.29
C TYR A 56 -6.10 -12.02 -0.82
N SER A 57 -5.45 -12.85 0.01
CA SER A 57 -5.63 -12.75 1.46
C SER A 57 -5.24 -11.34 1.90
N VAL A 58 -6.19 -10.62 2.51
CA VAL A 58 -5.94 -9.26 2.99
C VAL A 58 -4.91 -9.34 4.11
N ARG A 59 -3.68 -8.90 3.82
CA ARG A 59 -2.67 -8.73 4.86
C ARG A 59 -3.17 -7.68 5.83
N THR A 60 -3.27 -8.09 7.08
CA THR A 60 -3.73 -7.26 8.18
C THR A 60 -2.61 -6.36 8.67
N ILE A 61 -2.96 -5.36 9.49
CA ILE A 61 -1.96 -4.54 10.20
C ILE A 61 -1.02 -5.45 11.00
N ASN A 62 -1.53 -6.55 11.57
CA ASN A 62 -0.72 -7.51 12.32
C ASN A 62 0.37 -8.18 11.47
N ASP A 63 0.14 -8.37 10.17
CA ASP A 63 1.16 -8.91 9.26
C ASP A 63 2.29 -7.89 9.03
N VAL A 64 1.95 -6.61 8.93
CA VAL A 64 2.92 -5.51 8.77
C VAL A 64 3.69 -5.28 10.08
N GLU A 65 2.98 -5.20 11.20
CA GLU A 65 3.57 -5.07 12.54
C GLU A 65 4.45 -6.28 12.87
N GLY A 66 4.00 -7.49 12.52
CA GLY A 66 4.78 -8.70 12.65
C GLY A 66 6.08 -8.62 11.86
N TRP A 67 6.02 -8.18 10.60
CA TRP A 67 7.20 -7.94 9.76
C TRP A 67 8.15 -6.89 10.35
N TYR A 68 7.61 -5.78 10.86
CA TYR A 68 8.39 -4.71 11.47
C TYR A 68 9.07 -5.14 12.78
N ASN A 69 8.36 -5.90 13.62
CA ASN A 69 8.84 -6.31 14.94
C ASN A 69 9.81 -7.49 14.88
N LYS A 70 9.75 -8.32 13.83
CA LYS A 70 10.58 -9.53 13.70
C LYS A 70 12.09 -9.26 13.71
N PRO A 71 12.63 -8.25 12.97
CA PRO A 71 14.03 -7.87 13.08
C PRO A 71 14.42 -7.37 14.49
N ASN A 72 13.56 -6.55 15.11
CA ASN A 72 13.81 -6.04 16.47
C ASN A 72 13.87 -7.19 17.49
N TYR A 73 13.00 -8.19 17.35
CA TYR A 73 13.02 -9.40 18.18
C TYR A 73 14.26 -10.25 17.93
N LYS A 74 14.61 -10.53 16.67
CA LYS A 74 15.76 -11.36 16.29
C LYS A 74 17.09 -10.75 16.73
N CYS A 75 17.23 -9.44 16.62
CA CYS A 75 18.49 -8.76 16.92
C CYS A 75 18.58 -8.21 18.34
N GLN A 76 17.49 -8.30 19.13
CA GLN A 76 17.38 -7.80 20.51
C GLN A 76 17.88 -6.37 20.71
N ARG A 77 17.83 -5.54 19.66
CA ARG A 77 18.31 -4.17 19.66
C ARG A 77 17.38 -3.29 18.84
N PRO A 78 16.90 -2.17 19.40
CA PRO A 78 16.26 -1.15 18.58
C PRO A 78 17.29 -0.47 17.68
N ASN A 79 16.88 -0.06 16.47
CA ASN A 79 17.67 0.72 15.51
C ASN A 79 18.91 0.00 14.95
N LEU A 80 18.71 -1.09 14.21
CA LEU A 80 19.80 -1.76 13.51
C LEU A 80 20.49 -0.83 12.50
N GLN A 81 21.83 -0.91 12.46
CA GLN A 81 22.59 -0.32 11.37
C GLN A 81 22.17 -0.95 10.04
N PHE A 82 22.14 -0.15 8.97
CA PHE A 82 21.61 -0.55 7.67
C PHE A 82 22.17 -1.89 7.15
N TYR A 83 23.49 -2.10 7.21
CA TYR A 83 24.10 -3.34 6.72
C TYR A 83 23.67 -4.59 7.50
N LEU A 84 23.52 -4.47 8.83
CA LEU A 84 23.01 -5.56 9.65
C LEU A 84 21.54 -5.84 9.34
N LEU A 85 20.74 -4.79 9.09
CA LEU A 85 19.35 -4.93 8.68
C LEU A 85 19.24 -5.68 7.34
N VAL A 86 20.09 -5.36 6.37
CA VAL A 86 20.11 -6.02 5.05
C VAL A 86 20.39 -7.53 5.18
N GLU A 87 21.32 -7.94 6.03
CA GLU A 87 21.61 -9.36 6.28
C GLU A 87 20.41 -10.09 6.88
N VAL A 88 19.76 -9.49 7.88
CA VAL A 88 18.57 -10.06 8.53
C VAL A 88 17.42 -10.21 7.55
N LEU A 89 17.17 -9.19 6.73
CA LEU A 89 16.15 -9.24 5.67
C LEU A 89 16.48 -10.30 4.61
N HIS A 90 17.75 -10.47 4.25
CA HIS A 90 18.17 -11.50 3.30
C HIS A 90 17.95 -12.93 3.85
N GLN A 91 18.15 -13.14 5.15
CA GLN A 91 17.85 -14.43 5.79
C GLN A 91 16.35 -14.73 5.88
N GLU A 92 15.52 -13.70 6.06
CA GLU A 92 14.04 -13.83 6.12
C GLU A 92 13.39 -14.09 4.75
N ALA A 93 14.04 -13.65 3.67
CA ALA A 93 13.54 -13.83 2.31
C ALA A 93 13.90 -15.20 1.69
N LYS A 94 14.67 -16.04 2.41
CA LYS A 94 14.98 -17.43 2.03
C LYS A 94 13.95 -18.38 2.63
#